data_AF-M4RZS2-F1
#
_entry.id   AF-M4RZS2-F1
#
_cell.length_a   1.000
_cell.length_b   1.000
_cell.length_c   1.000
_cell.angle_alpha   90.00
_cell.angle_beta   90.00
_cell.angle_gamma   90.00
#
_symmetry.space_group_name_H-M   'P 1'
#
loop_
_entity.id
_entity.type
_entity.pdbx_description
1 polymer ?
#
loop_
_entity_poly.entity_id
_entity_poly.type
_entity_poly.pdbx_seq_one_letter_code
_entity_poly.pdbx_strand_id
1 'polypeptide(L)'
;MSRLIVISNRVQPAADGAGNQGGLAVALSAALRESNGIWFGWSGGETDHFTGHINFQRHDGVATATVDLEPQDVEEYYNGFANRTLWPLFHYRIDVAEFERGFAEGYERVNARFAETVQPLIEPDDILWVHDYHLIPLGAELRARGVTNRIGFFLHIPWPPMQLLLALPNHRELVEAMFAYDVIGFHTRDWLDSFLDYVSAELPGAVIGADDIITLNGRSIRAVACPIGIDTQAFRDSANQPNALNAFQRMRISANGREMIIGVDRLDYSKGLQERFLGYERFLASHPEALGRVFLLQIAPPSREDVQSYREIRAALDGLSGRINGEYADVEWVPIRYVNKGYPRDELAGIYRAARIGLVTPLRDGMNLVAKEYVAAQDPEDPGVLILSRFAGAAEQMGEALLVNPHSAEDVADAIARALAMPRAERIRRWRALMDGVEQEDVLWWQRRFTALLAAPDPEAPADRAAA
;
A
#
# COMPACT_ATOMS: atom_id res chain seq x y z
N MET A 1 13.98 2.86 26.32
CA MET A 1 13.90 2.74 24.85
C MET A 1 13.77 4.14 24.32
N SER A 2 14.47 4.44 23.21
CA SER A 2 14.26 5.68 22.46
C SER A 2 12.80 5.82 22.06
N ARG A 3 12.29 7.04 22.10
CA ARG A 3 10.93 7.33 21.64
C ARG A 3 10.90 7.35 20.10
N LEU A 4 9.85 6.78 19.52
CA LEU A 4 9.68 6.70 18.06
C LEU A 4 8.84 7.89 17.57
N ILE A 5 9.34 8.60 16.57
CA ILE A 5 8.57 9.62 15.84
C ILE A 5 8.23 9.06 14.46
N VAL A 6 6.97 8.69 14.26
CA VAL A 6 6.44 8.27 12.97
C VAL A 6 6.00 9.51 12.19
N ILE A 7 6.43 9.62 10.94
CA ILE A 7 6.07 10.73 10.06
C ILE A 7 5.47 10.18 8.77
N SER A 8 4.23 10.54 8.46
CA SER A 8 3.57 10.15 7.21
C SER A 8 2.74 11.31 6.66
N ASN A 9 2.41 11.27 5.37
CA ASN A 9 1.60 12.33 4.77
C ASN A 9 0.25 12.48 5.49
N ARG A 10 -0.49 11.39 5.74
CA ARG A 10 -1.75 11.43 6.49
C ARG A 10 -1.58 10.77 7.85
N VAL A 11 -2.13 11.40 8.89
CA VAL A 11 -2.20 10.85 10.25
C VAL A 11 -3.61 10.34 10.51
N GLN A 12 -3.74 9.03 10.68
CA GLN A 12 -5.00 8.38 11.01
C GLN A 12 -4.71 7.37 12.13
N PRO A 13 -4.68 7.81 13.40
CA PRO A 13 -4.47 6.90 14.50
C PRO A 13 -5.58 5.86 14.53
N ALA A 14 -5.25 4.64 14.96
CA ALA A 14 -6.27 3.67 15.31
C ALA A 14 -7.18 4.29 16.39
N ALA A 15 -8.49 4.34 16.14
CA ALA A 15 -9.50 4.75 17.12
C ALA A 15 -10.47 3.59 17.35
N ASP A 16 -10.92 3.40 18.60
CA ASP A 16 -11.95 2.42 18.93
C ASP A 16 -13.22 2.61 18.07
N GLY A 17 -13.62 1.55 17.37
CA GLY A 17 -14.95 1.44 16.73
C GLY A 17 -15.09 1.92 15.29
N ALA A 18 -14.02 2.41 14.63
CA ALA A 18 -14.08 2.74 13.20
C ALA A 18 -13.44 1.63 12.36
N GLY A 19 -14.26 0.79 11.73
CA GLY A 19 -13.81 -0.31 10.89
C GLY A 19 -13.04 0.10 9.63
N ASN A 20 -12.59 1.34 9.39
CA ASN A 20 -11.89 1.71 8.15
C ASN A 20 -10.34 1.59 8.20
N GLN A 21 -9.78 0.87 9.17
CA GLN A 21 -8.33 0.93 9.44
C GLN A 21 -7.51 -0.05 8.60
N GLY A 22 -6.58 0.47 7.78
CA GLY A 22 -5.59 -0.35 7.08
C GLY A 22 -4.49 -0.88 8.02
N GLY A 23 -3.84 -1.99 7.65
CA GLY A 23 -2.80 -2.64 8.47
C GLY A 23 -1.64 -1.73 8.91
N LEU A 24 -1.28 -0.74 8.09
CA LEU A 24 -0.24 0.25 8.41
C LEU A 24 -0.57 1.04 9.70
N ALA A 25 -1.78 1.57 9.83
CA ALA A 25 -2.16 2.39 10.98
C ALA A 25 -2.08 1.59 12.29
N VAL A 26 -2.48 0.31 12.26
CA VAL A 26 -2.42 -0.58 13.42
C VAL A 26 -0.98 -0.80 13.89
N ALA A 27 -0.05 -1.13 12.98
CA ALA A 27 1.35 -1.34 13.35
C ALA A 27 2.03 -0.07 13.85
N LEU A 28 1.77 1.07 13.21
CA LEU A 28 2.31 2.35 13.66
C LEU A 28 1.76 2.70 15.05
N SER A 29 0.45 2.56 15.28
CA SER A 29 -0.15 2.76 16.59
C SER A 29 0.37 1.80 17.66
N ALA A 30 0.69 0.54 17.32
CA ALA A 30 1.32 -0.41 18.25
C ALA A 30 2.75 0.04 18.62
N ALA A 31 3.59 0.35 17.63
CA ALA A 31 4.96 0.82 17.84
C ALA A 31 5.02 2.10 18.68
N LEU A 32 4.11 3.03 18.40
CA LEU A 32 4.01 4.30 19.10
C LEU A 32 3.56 4.13 20.56
N ARG A 33 2.65 3.18 20.86
CA ARG A 33 2.28 2.87 22.25
C ARG A 33 3.45 2.29 23.04
N GLU A 34 4.19 1.36 22.46
CA GLU A 34 5.34 0.72 23.11
C GLU A 34 6.49 1.70 23.40
N SER A 35 6.69 2.68 22.52
CA SER A 35 7.77 3.68 22.62
C SER A 35 7.33 5.02 23.23
N ASN A 36 6.06 5.16 23.62
CA ASN A 36 5.44 6.46 23.99
C ASN A 36 5.74 7.56 22.94
N GLY A 37 5.64 7.17 21.66
CA GLY A 37 5.99 7.92 20.47
C GLY A 37 4.96 8.96 20.02
N ILE A 38 5.32 9.68 18.96
CA ILE A 38 4.48 10.69 18.31
C ILE A 38 4.26 10.30 16.84
N TRP A 39 3.01 10.42 16.37
CA TRP A 39 2.68 10.37 14.95
C TRP A 39 2.47 11.79 14.40
N PHE A 40 3.39 12.25 13.57
CA PHE A 40 3.33 13.54 12.91
C PHE A 40 2.90 13.45 11.43
N GLY A 41 2.18 14.46 10.94
CA GLY A 41 1.80 14.57 9.53
C GLY A 41 0.63 15.52 9.25
N TRP A 42 0.09 15.48 8.04
CA TRP A 42 -1.07 16.31 7.66
C TRP A 42 -2.38 15.71 8.17
N SER A 43 -3.23 16.56 8.77
CA SER A 43 -4.55 16.18 9.29
C SER A 43 -5.52 15.80 8.16
N GLY A 44 -5.31 16.40 6.98
CA GLY A 44 -6.28 16.41 5.90
C GLY A 44 -7.10 17.67 5.73
N GLY A 45 -6.99 18.60 6.67
CA GLY A 45 -7.62 19.90 6.64
C GLY A 45 -6.79 20.94 5.88
N GLU A 46 -7.45 22.03 5.54
CA GLU A 46 -6.84 23.19 4.91
C GLU A 46 -6.84 24.38 5.87
N THR A 47 -5.85 25.26 5.72
CA THR A 47 -5.76 26.53 6.44
C THR A 47 -5.52 27.67 5.44
N ASP A 48 -6.07 28.86 5.70
CA ASP A 48 -5.82 30.03 4.84
C ASP A 48 -4.33 30.41 4.81
N HIS A 49 -3.66 30.24 5.95
CA HIS A 49 -2.24 30.53 6.10
C HIS A 49 -1.53 29.44 6.89
N PHE A 50 -0.38 28.97 6.38
CA PHE A 50 0.44 28.01 7.10
C PHE A 50 1.17 28.71 8.26
N THR A 51 0.87 28.28 9.49
CA THR A 51 1.45 28.86 10.72
C THR A 51 2.39 27.91 11.45
N GLY A 52 2.52 26.66 11.00
CA GLY A 52 3.19 25.60 11.75
C GLY A 52 2.45 25.21 13.04
N HIS A 53 1.20 25.65 13.23
CA HIS A 53 0.41 25.26 14.39
C HIS A 53 0.18 23.74 14.41
N ILE A 54 0.56 23.12 15.52
CA ILE A 54 0.43 21.68 15.73
C ILE A 54 -0.81 21.42 16.58
N ASN A 55 -1.74 20.65 16.03
CA ASN A 55 -2.85 20.09 16.79
C ASN A 55 -2.41 18.79 17.46
N PHE A 56 -2.19 18.84 18.78
CA PHE A 56 -1.85 17.67 19.57
C PHE A 56 -3.10 16.96 20.07
N GLN A 57 -3.17 15.65 19.81
CA GLN A 57 -4.19 14.79 20.36
C GLN A 57 -3.56 13.52 20.93
N ARG A 58 -4.26 12.88 21.86
CA ARG A 58 -3.88 11.56 22.38
C ARG A 58 -5.11 10.67 22.33
N HIS A 59 -5.03 9.63 21.50
CA HIS A 59 -6.09 8.64 21.32
C HIS A 59 -5.50 7.26 21.58
N ASP A 60 -6.12 6.49 22.48
CA ASP A 60 -5.73 5.12 22.83
C ASP A 60 -4.23 4.92 23.11
N GLY A 61 -3.60 5.91 23.77
CA GLY A 61 -2.18 5.87 24.12
C GLY A 61 -1.22 6.26 22.99
N VAL A 62 -1.72 6.66 21.82
CA VAL A 62 -0.94 7.21 20.71
C VAL A 62 -1.04 8.73 20.72
N ALA A 63 0.09 9.44 20.81
CA ALA A 63 0.14 10.87 20.61
C ALA A 63 0.21 11.20 19.11
N THR A 64 -0.65 12.10 18.65
CA THR A 64 -0.64 12.60 17.27
C THR A 64 -0.38 14.10 17.25
N ALA A 65 0.41 14.54 16.29
CA ALA A 65 0.80 15.93 16.06
C ALA A 65 0.49 16.28 14.61
N THR A 66 -0.65 16.92 14.35
CA THR A 66 -1.08 17.18 12.97
C THR A 66 -1.00 18.65 12.59
N VAL A 67 -0.67 18.91 11.34
CA VAL A 67 -0.70 20.24 10.72
C VAL A 67 -1.73 20.30 9.59
N ASP A 68 -2.18 21.50 9.27
CA ASP A 68 -3.03 21.79 8.10
C ASP A 68 -2.19 22.46 7.01
N LEU A 69 -2.58 22.29 5.76
CA LEU A 69 -1.87 22.82 4.59
C LEU A 69 -2.67 23.94 3.93
N GLU A 70 -1.99 24.86 3.25
CA GLU A 70 -2.67 25.84 2.42
C GLU A 70 -3.29 25.17 1.18
N PRO A 71 -4.40 25.68 0.62
CA PRO A 71 -5.01 25.10 -0.59
C PRO A 71 -4.02 24.96 -1.75
N GLN A 72 -3.10 25.92 -1.89
CA GLN A 72 -2.01 25.86 -2.88
C GLN A 72 -1.06 24.68 -2.64
N ASP A 73 -0.70 24.40 -1.39
CA ASP A 73 0.14 23.25 -1.04
C ASP A 73 -0.58 21.93 -1.29
N VAL A 74 -1.88 21.85 -0.97
CA VAL A 74 -2.69 20.66 -1.27
C VAL A 74 -2.67 20.39 -2.78
N GLU A 75 -2.83 21.42 -3.61
CA GLU A 75 -2.83 21.26 -5.05
C GLU A 75 -1.44 20.94 -5.62
N GLU A 76 -0.39 21.66 -5.24
CA GLU A 76 0.94 21.49 -5.84
C GLU A 76 1.68 20.25 -5.30
N TYR A 77 1.63 19.99 -4.00
CA TYR A 77 2.34 18.86 -3.36
C TYR A 77 1.51 17.58 -3.42
N TYR A 78 0.26 17.58 -2.92
CA TYR A 78 -0.51 16.34 -2.75
C TYR A 78 -1.19 15.92 -4.06
N ASN A 79 -1.99 16.78 -4.67
CA ASN A 79 -2.66 16.46 -5.93
C ASN A 79 -1.67 16.45 -7.11
N GLY A 80 -0.75 17.42 -7.14
CA GLY A 80 0.30 17.60 -8.15
C GLY A 80 1.42 16.59 -8.03
N PHE A 81 2.55 16.96 -7.43
CA PHE A 81 3.78 16.17 -7.52
C PHE A 81 3.61 14.74 -6.98
N ALA A 82 2.97 14.57 -5.83
CA ALA A 82 2.80 13.25 -5.24
C ALA A 82 1.88 12.35 -6.09
N ASN A 83 0.70 12.83 -6.50
CA ASN A 83 -0.34 11.98 -7.09
C ASN A 83 -0.53 12.09 -8.61
N ARG A 84 -0.04 13.16 -9.26
CA ARG A 84 0.02 13.32 -10.72
C ARG A 84 1.42 13.10 -11.29
N THR A 85 2.49 13.14 -10.48
CA THR A 85 3.86 12.84 -10.94
C THR A 85 4.40 11.51 -10.40
N LEU A 86 4.64 11.41 -9.09
CA LEU A 86 5.31 10.25 -8.49
C LEU A 86 4.46 8.98 -8.52
N TRP A 87 3.20 9.06 -8.08
CA TRP A 87 2.30 7.89 -8.08
C TRP A 87 2.19 7.22 -9.46
N PRO A 88 1.82 7.92 -10.56
CA PRO A 88 1.73 7.28 -11.87
C PRO A 88 3.09 6.74 -12.33
N LEU A 89 4.17 7.51 -12.14
CA LEU A 89 5.50 7.08 -12.55
C LEU A 89 5.93 5.78 -11.85
N PHE A 90 5.78 5.72 -10.53
CA PHE A 90 6.18 4.57 -9.70
C PHE A 90 5.26 3.37 -9.93
N HIS A 91 4.05 3.56 -10.44
CA HIS A 91 3.13 2.50 -10.87
C HIS A 91 3.20 2.22 -12.39
N TYR A 92 4.24 2.71 -13.07
CA TYR A 92 4.59 2.43 -14.47
C TYR A 92 3.55 2.95 -15.46
N ARG A 93 2.89 4.04 -15.07
CA ARG A 93 1.84 4.73 -15.83
C ARG A 93 2.33 6.10 -16.28
N ILE A 94 3.47 6.10 -16.97
CA ILE A 94 4.07 7.31 -17.55
C ILE A 94 3.12 8.04 -18.50
N ASP A 95 2.18 7.30 -19.11
CA ASP A 95 1.15 7.82 -20.00
C ASP A 95 0.17 8.80 -19.33
N VAL A 96 0.05 8.74 -17.99
CA VAL A 96 -0.78 9.68 -17.20
C VAL A 96 0.04 10.43 -16.16
N ALA A 97 1.38 10.38 -16.24
CA ALA A 97 2.27 11.15 -15.40
C ALA A 97 2.43 12.58 -15.95
N GLU A 98 2.34 13.56 -15.07
CA GLU A 98 2.42 14.98 -15.41
C GLU A 98 3.67 15.59 -14.78
N PHE A 99 4.46 16.31 -15.57
CA PHE A 99 5.73 16.90 -15.14
C PHE A 99 5.64 18.43 -15.21
N GLU A 100 5.15 19.05 -14.13
CA GLU A 100 5.05 20.50 -14.01
C GLU A 100 6.04 21.05 -12.98
N ARG A 101 6.73 22.16 -13.29
CA ARG A 101 7.73 22.76 -12.38
C ARG A 101 7.10 23.24 -11.06
N GLY A 102 5.90 23.84 -11.14
CA GLY A 102 5.19 24.33 -9.94
C GLY A 102 4.89 23.22 -8.93
N PHE A 103 4.67 21.99 -9.40
CA PHE A 103 4.48 20.84 -8.52
C PHE A 103 5.75 20.51 -7.72
N ALA A 104 6.92 20.52 -8.37
CA ALA A 104 8.19 20.26 -7.69
C ALA A 104 8.48 21.32 -6.60
N GLU A 105 8.24 22.60 -6.90
CA GLU A 105 8.41 23.70 -5.93
C GLU A 105 7.46 23.56 -4.73
N GLY A 106 6.18 23.22 -4.97
CA GLY A 106 5.23 22.92 -3.89
C GLY A 106 5.62 21.70 -3.07
N TYR A 107 6.16 20.66 -3.72
CA TYR A 107 6.60 19.44 -3.07
C TYR A 107 7.77 19.65 -2.10
N GLU A 108 8.78 20.39 -2.54
CA GLU A 108 9.90 20.80 -1.71
C GLU A 108 9.45 21.72 -0.57
N ARG A 109 8.59 22.71 -0.86
CA ARG A 109 8.05 23.64 0.14
C ARG A 109 7.33 22.94 1.27
N VAL A 110 6.46 21.97 0.97
CA VAL A 110 5.74 21.21 2.01
C VAL A 110 6.68 20.33 2.83
N ASN A 111 7.67 19.68 2.21
CA ASN A 111 8.67 18.90 2.95
C ASN A 111 9.50 19.79 3.91
N ALA A 112 9.87 21.00 3.47
CA ALA A 112 10.56 21.98 4.31
C ALA A 112 9.69 22.45 5.50
N ARG A 113 8.40 22.70 5.26
CA ARG A 113 7.41 23.06 6.30
C ARG A 113 7.20 21.92 7.31
N PHE A 114 7.13 20.69 6.84
CA PHE A 114 7.03 19.51 7.71
C PHE A 114 8.28 19.38 8.58
N ALA A 115 9.47 19.51 7.99
CA ALA A 115 10.73 19.47 8.73
C ALA A 115 10.82 20.59 9.78
N GLU A 116 10.45 21.82 9.43
CA GLU A 116 10.42 22.95 10.36
C GLU A 116 9.46 22.70 11.53
N THR A 117 8.31 22.10 11.27
CA THR A 117 7.28 21.92 12.29
C THR A 117 7.57 20.72 13.20
N VAL A 118 8.13 19.64 12.66
CA VAL A 118 8.45 18.45 13.48
C VAL A 118 9.75 18.62 14.26
N GLN A 119 10.71 19.42 13.80
CA GLN A 119 12.04 19.55 14.43
C GLN A 119 11.97 19.92 15.92
N PRO A 120 11.13 20.87 16.37
CA PRO A 120 11.02 21.21 17.79
C PRO A 120 10.48 20.07 18.67
N LEU A 121 9.89 19.04 18.08
CA LEU A 121 9.36 17.87 18.78
C LEU A 121 10.40 16.76 18.98
N ILE A 122 11.52 16.83 18.27
CA ILE A 122 12.55 15.79 18.27
C ILE A 122 13.48 15.99 19.47
N GLU A 123 13.58 14.96 20.29
CA GLU A 123 14.55 14.85 21.38
C GLU A 123 15.83 14.13 20.90
N PRO A 124 17.00 14.36 21.52
CA PRO A 124 18.29 13.84 21.01
C PRO A 124 18.35 12.33 20.80
N ASP A 125 17.65 11.56 21.63
CA ASP A 125 17.66 10.10 21.58
C ASP A 125 16.50 9.50 20.75
N ASP A 126 15.63 10.33 20.15
CA ASP A 126 14.51 9.85 19.35
C ASP A 126 14.98 9.12 18.09
N ILE A 127 14.13 8.21 17.62
CA ILE A 127 14.27 7.56 16.32
C ILE A 127 13.12 8.02 15.43
N LEU A 128 13.42 8.45 14.21
CA LEU A 128 12.43 8.91 13.25
C LEU A 128 12.15 7.84 12.21
N TRP A 129 10.89 7.62 11.89
CA TRP A 129 10.45 6.71 10.83
C TRP A 129 9.51 7.42 9.87
N VAL A 130 10.04 7.78 8.70
CA VAL A 130 9.35 8.47 7.62
C VAL A 130 8.71 7.46 6.67
N HIS A 131 7.47 7.73 6.29
CA HIS A 131 6.71 6.85 5.41
C HIS A 131 6.29 7.52 4.11
N ASP A 132 6.61 6.81 3.05
CA ASP A 132 6.05 6.91 1.71
C ASP A 132 6.53 8.06 0.82
N TYR A 133 6.23 7.92 -0.47
CA TYR A 133 6.72 8.76 -1.58
C TYR A 133 6.44 10.25 -1.45
N HIS A 134 5.51 10.67 -0.60
CA HIS A 134 5.23 12.08 -0.36
C HIS A 134 6.39 12.79 0.35
N LEU A 135 7.21 12.04 1.10
CA LEU A 135 8.16 12.58 2.05
C LEU A 135 9.61 12.20 1.72
N ILE A 136 9.91 11.90 0.45
CA ILE A 136 11.28 11.52 0.05
C ILE A 136 12.31 12.57 0.51
N PRO A 137 12.11 13.89 0.30
CA PRO A 137 13.09 14.91 0.71
C PRO A 137 13.18 15.17 2.22
N LEU A 138 12.22 14.69 3.03
CA LEU A 138 12.10 15.08 4.43
C LEU A 138 13.37 14.81 5.25
N GLY A 139 14.03 13.69 5.02
CA GLY A 139 15.30 13.37 5.67
C GLY A 139 16.36 14.44 5.41
N ALA A 140 16.51 14.89 4.16
CA ALA A 140 17.48 15.92 3.78
C ALA A 140 17.16 17.26 4.44
N GLU A 141 15.89 17.65 4.49
CA GLU A 141 15.41 18.85 5.17
C GLU A 141 15.71 18.81 6.69
N LEU A 142 15.53 17.66 7.33
CA LEU A 142 15.86 17.47 8.75
C LEU A 142 17.38 17.56 9.00
N ARG A 143 18.19 16.93 8.15
CA ARG A 143 19.66 17.03 8.24
C ARG A 143 20.14 18.48 8.08
N ALA A 144 19.56 19.24 7.14
CA ALA A 144 19.88 20.65 6.94
C ALA A 144 19.57 21.52 8.17
N ARG A 145 18.65 21.09 9.03
CA ARG A 145 18.28 21.73 10.30
C ARG A 145 19.04 21.19 11.51
N GLY A 146 20.08 20.38 11.30
CA GLY A 146 20.94 19.87 12.37
C GLY A 146 20.37 18.67 13.13
N VAL A 147 19.31 18.02 12.64
CA VAL A 147 18.81 16.77 13.23
C VAL A 147 19.84 15.66 12.99
N THR A 148 20.33 15.06 14.07
CA THR A 148 21.36 13.99 14.04
C THR A 148 20.82 12.61 14.42
N ASN A 149 19.55 12.53 14.82
CA ASN A 149 18.82 11.30 15.13
C ASN A 149 18.89 10.27 14.00
N ARG A 150 18.67 9.00 14.33
CA ARG A 150 18.47 7.95 13.31
C ARG A 150 17.13 8.18 12.60
N ILE A 151 17.14 8.20 11.27
CA ILE A 151 15.98 8.42 10.41
C ILE A 151 15.84 7.26 9.43
N GLY A 152 14.78 6.48 9.54
CA GLY A 152 14.41 5.47 8.56
C GLY A 152 13.39 6.01 7.57
N PHE A 153 13.46 5.56 6.32
CA PHE A 153 12.43 5.79 5.30
C PHE A 153 11.85 4.45 4.85
N PHE A 154 10.54 4.36 4.69
CA PHE A 154 9.90 3.18 4.13
C PHE A 154 8.96 3.55 2.98
N LEU A 155 9.20 3.01 1.78
CA LEU A 155 8.39 3.22 0.59
C LEU A 155 7.29 2.16 0.47
N HIS A 156 6.02 2.59 0.45
CA HIS A 156 4.88 1.66 0.39
C HIS A 156 4.38 1.36 -1.03
N ILE A 157 4.81 2.17 -2.00
CA ILE A 157 4.52 1.96 -3.42
C ILE A 157 5.68 1.23 -4.11
N PRO A 158 5.51 0.71 -5.33
CA PRO A 158 6.62 0.10 -6.07
C PRO A 158 7.75 1.10 -6.32
N TRP A 159 8.97 0.60 -6.48
CA TRP A 159 10.04 1.39 -7.10
C TRP A 159 10.04 1.15 -8.62
N PRO A 160 10.12 2.20 -9.45
CA PRO A 160 10.18 2.06 -10.90
C PRO A 160 11.56 1.59 -11.38
N PRO A 161 11.66 0.86 -12.50
CA PRO A 161 12.94 0.53 -13.10
C PRO A 161 13.61 1.82 -13.56
N MET A 162 14.94 1.84 -13.59
CA MET A 162 15.75 3.02 -13.89
C MET A 162 15.24 3.80 -15.12
N GLN A 163 14.95 3.12 -16.22
CA GLN A 163 14.52 3.77 -17.47
C GLN A 163 13.20 4.55 -17.34
N LEU A 164 12.29 4.12 -16.46
CA LEU A 164 11.09 4.91 -16.16
C LEU A 164 11.45 6.09 -15.26
N LEU A 165 12.26 5.86 -14.21
CA LEU A 165 12.64 6.93 -13.28
C LEU A 165 13.40 8.09 -13.97
N LEU A 166 14.19 7.79 -15.02
CA LEU A 166 14.86 8.80 -15.84
C LEU A 166 13.91 9.78 -16.56
N ALA A 167 12.62 9.44 -16.70
CA ALA A 167 11.64 10.37 -17.24
C ALA A 167 11.29 11.50 -16.26
N LEU A 168 11.56 11.33 -14.96
CA LEU A 168 11.32 12.35 -13.95
C LEU A 168 12.38 13.45 -14.04
N PRO A 169 12.00 14.72 -14.28
CA PRO A 169 12.93 15.83 -14.15
C PRO A 169 13.52 15.87 -12.74
N ASN A 170 14.82 16.13 -12.63
CA ASN A 170 15.55 16.15 -11.36
C ASN A 170 15.47 14.82 -10.58
N HIS A 171 15.40 13.69 -11.31
CA HIS A 171 15.41 12.36 -10.71
C HIS A 171 16.61 12.14 -9.78
N ARG A 172 17.78 12.68 -10.14
CA ARG A 172 19.02 12.50 -9.38
C ARG A 172 18.91 13.16 -8.01
N GLU A 173 18.43 14.40 -7.96
CA GLU A 173 18.24 15.17 -6.74
C GLU A 173 17.26 14.47 -5.79
N LEU A 174 16.18 13.88 -6.33
CA LEU A 174 15.23 13.09 -5.54
C LEU A 174 15.90 11.88 -4.88
N VAL A 175 16.71 11.12 -5.63
CA VAL A 175 17.38 9.92 -5.11
C VAL A 175 18.54 10.30 -4.18
N GLU A 176 19.30 11.34 -4.48
CA GLU A 176 20.35 11.86 -3.60
C GLU A 176 19.78 12.30 -2.24
N ALA A 177 18.59 12.90 -2.21
CA ALA A 177 17.92 13.24 -0.96
C ALA A 177 17.63 12.02 -0.07
N MET A 178 17.46 10.83 -0.67
CA MET A 178 17.27 9.58 0.09
C MET A 178 18.52 9.17 0.88
N PHE A 179 19.73 9.64 0.51
CA PHE A 179 20.96 9.39 1.28
C PHE A 179 21.08 10.25 2.56
N ALA A 180 20.01 10.99 2.92
CA ALA A 180 19.88 11.62 4.22
C ALA A 180 19.27 10.69 5.28
N TYR A 181 18.67 9.57 4.86
CA TYR A 181 18.19 8.50 5.73
C TYR A 181 19.30 7.53 6.11
N ASP A 182 19.11 6.82 7.21
CA ASP A 182 20.02 5.78 7.69
C ASP A 182 19.63 4.39 7.19
N VAL A 183 18.31 4.13 7.10
CA VAL A 183 17.74 2.86 6.64
C VAL A 183 16.62 3.16 5.65
N ILE A 184 16.63 2.50 4.49
CA ILE A 184 15.60 2.62 3.45
C ILE A 184 14.92 1.26 3.24
N GLY A 185 13.62 1.21 3.48
CA GLY A 185 12.80 0.02 3.34
C GLY A 185 11.97 0.01 2.06
N PHE A 186 11.95 -1.15 1.41
CA PHE A 186 11.09 -1.48 0.28
C PHE A 186 10.25 -2.71 0.61
N HIS A 187 9.17 -2.93 -0.12
CA HIS A 187 8.34 -4.12 0.10
C HIS A 187 8.94 -5.42 -0.42
N THR A 188 9.60 -5.41 -1.57
CA THR A 188 10.07 -6.61 -2.28
C THR A 188 11.54 -6.51 -2.59
N ARG A 189 12.18 -7.66 -2.87
CA ARG A 189 13.55 -7.65 -3.40
C ARG A 189 13.60 -6.99 -4.77
N ASP A 190 12.59 -7.20 -5.61
CA ASP A 190 12.51 -6.59 -6.95
C ASP A 190 12.54 -5.04 -6.91
N TRP A 191 11.83 -4.42 -5.96
CA TRP A 191 11.84 -2.95 -5.81
C TRP A 191 13.19 -2.45 -5.31
N LEU A 192 13.81 -3.19 -4.38
CA LEU A 192 15.14 -2.88 -3.88
C LEU A 192 16.20 -2.99 -4.99
N ASP A 193 16.19 -4.09 -5.76
CA ASP A 193 17.15 -4.27 -6.86
C ASP A 193 17.00 -3.19 -7.93
N SER A 194 15.77 -2.79 -8.24
CA SER A 194 15.53 -1.67 -9.17
C SER A 194 16.07 -0.32 -8.65
N PHE A 195 16.08 -0.12 -7.33
CA PHE A 195 16.73 1.03 -6.69
C PHE A 195 18.25 0.94 -6.77
N LEU A 196 18.82 -0.23 -6.48
CA LEU A 196 20.26 -0.48 -6.58
C LEU A 196 20.79 -0.31 -8.01
N ASP A 197 20.04 -0.77 -9.01
CA ASP A 197 20.35 -0.59 -10.43
C ASP A 197 20.46 0.89 -10.79
N TYR A 198 19.48 1.70 -10.35
CA TYR A 198 19.52 3.15 -10.54
C TYR A 198 20.73 3.77 -9.84
N VAL A 199 20.96 3.44 -8.56
CA VAL A 199 22.08 3.98 -7.78
C VAL A 199 23.41 3.67 -8.45
N SER A 200 23.61 2.44 -8.90
CA SER A 200 24.85 2.01 -9.55
C SER A 200 25.10 2.71 -10.88
N ALA A 201 24.04 3.07 -11.62
CA ALA A 201 24.15 3.64 -12.96
C ALA A 201 24.17 5.18 -12.96
N GLU A 202 23.35 5.81 -12.11
CA GLU A 202 23.02 7.24 -12.20
C GLU A 202 23.64 8.11 -11.10
N LEU A 203 24.23 7.51 -10.07
CA LEU A 203 24.92 8.20 -8.97
C LEU A 203 26.43 7.93 -8.98
N PRO A 204 27.23 8.76 -9.68
CA PRO A 204 28.68 8.59 -9.70
C PRO A 204 29.29 8.60 -8.29
N GLY A 205 30.11 7.61 -7.99
CA GLY A 205 30.77 7.47 -6.69
C GLY A 205 29.95 6.71 -5.64
N ALA A 206 28.75 6.24 -5.97
CA ALA A 206 28.03 5.29 -5.13
C ALA A 206 28.77 3.93 -5.10
N VAL A 207 28.96 3.37 -3.92
CA VAL A 207 29.55 2.05 -3.71
C VAL A 207 28.53 1.17 -2.99
N ILE A 208 28.13 0.08 -3.63
CA ILE A 208 27.22 -0.92 -3.04
C ILE A 208 28.08 -2.02 -2.40
N GLY A 209 28.05 -2.10 -1.08
CA GLY A 209 28.75 -3.08 -0.27
C GLY A 209 27.91 -4.32 0.04
N ALA A 210 28.40 -5.11 1.01
CA ALA A 210 27.64 -6.23 1.55
C ALA A 210 26.38 -5.76 2.30
N ASP A 211 25.40 -6.65 2.43
CA ASP A 211 24.13 -6.41 3.15
C ASP A 211 23.36 -5.16 2.66
N ASP A 212 23.46 -4.86 1.36
CA ASP A 212 22.84 -3.70 0.69
C ASP A 212 23.15 -2.37 1.39
N ILE A 213 24.36 -2.25 1.94
CA ILE A 213 24.89 -0.97 2.45
C ILE A 213 25.43 -0.18 1.26
N ILE A 214 24.99 1.07 1.11
CA ILE A 214 25.34 1.91 -0.02
C ILE A 214 26.00 3.18 0.52
N THR A 215 27.22 3.45 0.06
CA THR A 215 27.98 4.64 0.43
C THR A 215 28.03 5.63 -0.73
N LEU A 216 27.62 6.87 -0.49
CA LEU A 216 27.71 7.98 -1.43
C LEU A 216 28.19 9.24 -0.71
N ASN A 217 29.23 9.90 -1.22
CA ASN A 217 29.78 11.15 -0.67
C ASN A 217 30.06 11.10 0.85
N GLY A 218 30.53 9.94 1.33
CA GLY A 218 30.88 9.72 2.74
C GLY A 218 29.68 9.48 3.67
N ARG A 219 28.46 9.33 3.13
CA ARG A 219 27.29 8.86 3.88
C ARG A 219 26.94 7.45 3.46
N SER A 220 26.57 6.63 4.43
CA SER A 220 26.21 5.22 4.22
C SER A 220 24.77 5.00 4.65
N ILE A 221 24.01 4.31 3.80
CA ILE A 221 22.63 3.90 4.07
C ILE A 221 22.53 2.39 4.02
N ARG A 222 21.62 1.79 4.80
CA ARG A 222 21.23 0.39 4.62
C ARG A 222 19.90 0.30 3.89
N ALA A 223 19.88 -0.32 2.72
CA ALA A 223 18.63 -0.61 2.02
C ALA A 223 18.12 -2.01 2.41
N VAL A 224 16.80 -2.23 2.50
CA VAL A 224 16.23 -3.50 2.93
C VAL A 224 14.87 -3.79 2.28
N ALA A 225 14.67 -5.03 1.83
CA ALA A 225 13.34 -5.56 1.52
C ALA A 225 12.67 -6.07 2.80
N CYS A 226 11.56 -5.46 3.18
CA CYS A 226 10.79 -5.78 4.38
C CYS A 226 9.28 -5.67 4.03
N PRO A 227 8.64 -6.76 3.58
CA PRO A 227 7.25 -6.75 3.14
C PRO A 227 6.29 -6.47 4.30
N ILE A 228 5.35 -5.53 4.11
CA ILE A 228 4.36 -5.24 5.14
C ILE A 228 3.29 -6.34 5.20
N GLY A 229 2.96 -6.80 6.41
CA GLY A 229 1.87 -7.73 6.67
C GLY A 229 0.55 -7.04 7.05
N ILE A 230 -0.42 -7.84 7.48
CA ILE A 230 -1.63 -7.35 8.17
C ILE A 230 -1.53 -7.71 9.65
N ASP A 231 -2.36 -7.11 10.49
CA ASP A 231 -2.62 -7.67 11.82
C ASP A 231 -3.48 -8.93 11.63
N THR A 232 -2.79 -10.06 11.44
CA THR A 232 -3.40 -11.32 11.01
C THR A 232 -4.35 -11.86 12.06
N GLN A 233 -3.95 -11.84 13.33
CA GLN A 233 -4.78 -12.33 14.42
C GLN A 233 -6.03 -11.46 14.60
N ALA A 234 -5.87 -10.13 14.68
CA ALA A 234 -7.02 -9.23 14.84
C ALA A 234 -8.00 -9.32 13.67
N PHE A 235 -7.50 -9.52 12.44
CA PHE A 235 -8.36 -9.67 11.27
C PHE A 235 -9.10 -11.03 11.23
N ARG A 236 -8.44 -12.11 11.66
CA ARG A 236 -9.12 -13.40 11.84
C ARG A 236 -10.24 -13.33 12.88
N ASP A 237 -9.98 -12.63 13.98
CA ASP A 237 -10.96 -12.44 15.05
C ASP A 237 -12.11 -11.54 14.59
N SER A 238 -11.84 -10.50 13.78
CA SER A 238 -12.86 -9.63 13.20
C SER A 238 -13.84 -10.39 12.31
N ALA A 239 -13.37 -11.39 11.57
CA ALA A 239 -14.20 -12.23 10.72
C ALA A 239 -15.27 -13.05 11.50
N ASN A 240 -15.10 -13.19 12.82
CA ASN A 240 -16.04 -13.85 13.72
C ASN A 240 -16.94 -12.89 14.50
N GLN A 241 -16.80 -11.58 14.30
CA GLN A 241 -17.63 -10.57 14.97
C GLN A 241 -19.03 -10.49 14.36
N PRO A 242 -20.04 -10.00 15.10
CA PRO A 242 -21.43 -9.93 14.62
C PRO A 242 -21.59 -9.22 13.27
N ASN A 243 -20.84 -8.13 13.02
CA ASN A 243 -20.88 -7.41 11.75
C ASN A 243 -20.40 -8.27 10.57
N ALA A 244 -19.26 -8.95 10.73
CA ALA A 244 -18.72 -9.86 9.73
C ALA A 244 -19.65 -11.04 9.46
N LEU A 245 -20.19 -11.67 10.52
CA LEU A 245 -21.13 -12.78 10.40
C LEU A 245 -22.42 -12.35 9.68
N ASN A 246 -22.96 -11.18 10.02
CA ASN A 246 -24.14 -10.62 9.34
C ASN A 246 -23.85 -10.31 7.87
N ALA A 247 -22.67 -9.76 7.55
CA ALA A 247 -22.25 -9.49 6.18
C ALA A 247 -22.13 -10.79 5.37
N PHE A 248 -21.46 -11.80 5.93
CA PHE A 248 -21.33 -13.14 5.36
C PHE A 248 -22.72 -13.73 5.03
N GLN A 249 -23.64 -13.75 6.00
CA GLN A 249 -24.98 -14.30 5.79
C GLN A 249 -25.76 -13.53 4.71
N ARG A 250 -25.72 -12.19 4.72
CA ARG A 250 -26.37 -11.38 3.67
C ARG A 250 -25.82 -11.68 2.29
N MET A 251 -24.50 -11.85 2.15
CA MET A 251 -23.88 -12.21 0.87
C MET A 251 -24.28 -13.61 0.42
N ARG A 252 -24.30 -14.60 1.32
CA ARG A 252 -24.75 -15.98 0.99
C ARG A 252 -26.22 -16.03 0.55
N ILE A 253 -27.10 -15.29 1.22
CA ILE A 253 -28.52 -15.18 0.82
C ILE A 253 -28.63 -14.48 -0.54
N SER A 254 -27.94 -13.36 -0.72
CA SER A 254 -27.96 -12.57 -1.97
C SER A 254 -27.34 -13.28 -3.16
N ALA A 255 -26.41 -14.22 -2.92
CA ALA A 255 -25.83 -15.06 -3.96
C ALA A 255 -26.86 -16.06 -4.52
N ASN A 256 -27.85 -16.46 -3.72
CA ASN A 256 -28.90 -17.41 -4.11
C ASN A 256 -28.33 -18.66 -4.81
N GLY A 257 -27.36 -19.30 -4.16
CA GLY A 257 -26.70 -20.52 -4.67
C GLY A 257 -25.60 -20.30 -5.71
N ARG A 258 -25.36 -19.07 -6.16
CA ARG A 258 -24.29 -18.73 -7.12
C ARG A 258 -22.94 -18.60 -6.41
N GLU A 259 -21.86 -18.90 -7.12
CA GLU A 259 -20.50 -18.62 -6.63
C GLU A 259 -20.23 -17.11 -6.74
N MET A 260 -19.51 -16.56 -5.77
CA MET A 260 -19.15 -15.14 -5.72
C MET A 260 -17.66 -14.95 -5.93
N ILE A 261 -17.30 -14.12 -6.89
CA ILE A 261 -15.96 -13.56 -7.08
C ILE A 261 -15.95 -12.18 -6.44
N ILE A 262 -14.92 -11.85 -5.66
CA ILE A 262 -14.77 -10.55 -5.01
C ILE A 262 -13.52 -9.82 -5.50
N GLY A 263 -13.69 -8.56 -5.88
CA GLY A 263 -12.61 -7.58 -6.00
C GLY A 263 -12.89 -6.39 -5.07
N VAL A 264 -11.89 -5.97 -4.30
CA VAL A 264 -11.99 -4.79 -3.40
C VAL A 264 -10.74 -3.96 -3.58
N ASP A 265 -10.90 -2.78 -4.16
CA ASP A 265 -9.78 -1.88 -4.43
C ASP A 265 -10.26 -0.44 -4.40
N ARG A 266 -9.40 0.50 -4.02
CA ARG A 266 -9.69 1.91 -4.31
C ARG A 266 -9.85 2.10 -5.81
N LEU A 267 -10.73 3.01 -6.21
CA LEU A 267 -10.88 3.38 -7.61
C LEU A 267 -9.59 4.09 -8.05
N ASP A 268 -8.66 3.35 -8.63
CA ASP A 268 -7.30 3.78 -8.96
C ASP A 268 -6.79 2.99 -10.17
N TYR A 269 -6.09 3.66 -11.08
CA TYR A 269 -5.63 3.07 -12.34
C TYR A 269 -4.52 2.03 -12.17
N SER A 270 -3.85 1.99 -11.02
CA SER A 270 -2.90 0.92 -10.69
C SER A 270 -3.58 -0.44 -10.48
N LYS A 271 -4.88 -0.46 -10.18
CA LYS A 271 -5.62 -1.64 -9.70
C LYS A 271 -6.15 -2.58 -10.78
N GLY A 272 -5.93 -2.24 -12.05
CA GLY A 272 -6.27 -3.11 -13.18
C GLY A 272 -7.76 -3.47 -13.23
N LEU A 273 -8.63 -2.56 -12.82
CA LEU A 273 -10.08 -2.82 -12.69
C LEU A 273 -10.73 -3.04 -14.05
N GLN A 274 -10.27 -2.34 -15.10
CA GLN A 274 -10.78 -2.54 -16.45
C GLN A 274 -10.38 -3.92 -16.97
N GLU A 275 -9.10 -4.28 -16.81
CA GLU A 275 -8.56 -5.58 -17.17
C GLU A 275 -9.24 -6.71 -16.41
N ARG A 276 -9.58 -6.51 -15.14
CA ARG A 276 -10.36 -7.46 -14.34
C ARG A 276 -11.74 -7.71 -14.92
N PHE A 277 -12.46 -6.65 -15.28
CA PHE A 277 -13.80 -6.75 -15.88
C PHE A 277 -13.72 -7.44 -17.24
N LEU A 278 -12.71 -7.13 -18.06
CA LEU A 278 -12.46 -7.77 -19.34
C LEU A 278 -12.07 -9.24 -19.20
N GLY A 279 -11.28 -9.60 -18.19
CA GLY A 279 -10.95 -11.00 -17.87
C GLY A 279 -12.17 -11.78 -17.42
N TYR A 280 -13.04 -11.18 -16.59
CA TYR A 280 -14.30 -11.80 -16.19
C TYR A 280 -15.26 -11.95 -17.39
N GLU A 281 -15.38 -10.93 -18.25
CA GLU A 281 -16.14 -11.03 -19.49
C GLU A 281 -15.61 -12.14 -20.41
N ARG A 282 -14.28 -12.24 -20.57
CA ARG A 282 -13.64 -13.30 -21.36
C ARG A 282 -13.98 -14.68 -20.80
N PHE A 283 -14.00 -14.83 -19.48
CA PHE A 283 -14.45 -16.04 -18.80
C PHE A 283 -15.91 -16.38 -19.11
N LEU A 284 -16.84 -15.42 -19.01
CA LEU A 284 -18.25 -15.65 -19.33
C LEU A 284 -18.45 -16.06 -20.79
N ALA A 285 -17.71 -15.46 -21.71
CA ALA A 285 -17.76 -15.80 -23.13
C ALA A 285 -17.24 -17.21 -23.44
N SER A 286 -16.20 -17.67 -22.73
CA SER A 286 -15.59 -18.98 -22.95
C SER A 286 -16.21 -20.13 -22.15
N HIS A 287 -16.99 -19.81 -21.11
CA HIS A 287 -17.64 -20.79 -20.22
C HIS A 287 -19.17 -20.55 -20.11
N PRO A 288 -19.96 -20.83 -21.18
CA PRO A 288 -21.40 -20.65 -21.16
C PRO A 288 -22.12 -21.39 -20.02
N GLU A 289 -21.55 -22.49 -19.52
CA GLU A 289 -22.06 -23.25 -18.39
C GLU A 289 -21.96 -22.52 -17.04
N ALA A 290 -21.16 -21.44 -16.96
CA ALA A 290 -21.04 -20.59 -15.78
C ALA A 290 -22.05 -19.43 -15.76
N LEU A 291 -22.69 -19.12 -16.89
CA LEU A 291 -23.71 -18.07 -16.98
C LEU A 291 -24.84 -18.34 -15.98
N GLY A 292 -25.26 -17.31 -15.24
CA GLY A 292 -26.26 -17.44 -14.19
C GLY A 292 -25.79 -18.17 -12.92
N ARG A 293 -24.57 -18.73 -12.87
CA ARG A 293 -24.04 -19.50 -11.74
C ARG A 293 -22.94 -18.80 -10.95
N VAL A 294 -22.34 -17.75 -11.51
CA VAL A 294 -21.30 -16.96 -10.86
C VAL A 294 -21.54 -15.47 -11.08
N PHE A 295 -21.12 -14.63 -10.14
CA PHE A 295 -21.10 -13.18 -10.34
C PHE A 295 -19.84 -12.56 -9.74
N LEU A 296 -19.43 -11.42 -10.30
CA LEU A 296 -18.37 -10.58 -9.77
C LEU A 296 -18.97 -9.47 -8.91
N LEU A 297 -18.60 -9.42 -7.63
CA LEU A 297 -18.79 -8.26 -6.77
C LEU A 297 -17.51 -7.42 -6.80
N GLN A 298 -17.60 -6.19 -7.29
CA GLN A 298 -16.52 -5.22 -7.26
C GLN A 298 -16.88 -4.08 -6.31
N ILE A 299 -16.15 -3.96 -5.21
CA ILE A 299 -16.25 -2.82 -4.29
C ILE A 299 -15.11 -1.85 -4.65
N ALA A 300 -15.47 -0.62 -5.00
CA ALA A 300 -14.54 0.42 -5.44
C ALA A 300 -14.83 1.76 -4.78
N PRO A 301 -14.43 1.98 -3.51
CA PRO A 301 -14.57 3.27 -2.87
C PRO A 301 -13.89 4.37 -3.72
N PRO A 302 -14.55 5.54 -3.91
CA PRO A 302 -13.94 6.67 -4.59
C PRO A 302 -12.62 7.10 -3.94
N SER A 303 -11.70 7.60 -4.76
CA SER A 303 -10.38 8.07 -4.33
C SER A 303 -9.97 9.24 -5.22
N ARG A 304 -9.45 10.32 -4.61
CA ARG A 304 -8.84 11.47 -5.31
C ARG A 304 -9.72 12.03 -6.44
N GLU A 305 -10.99 12.32 -6.13
CA GLU A 305 -12.00 12.71 -7.12
C GLU A 305 -11.68 14.03 -7.85
N ASP A 306 -10.80 14.86 -7.28
CA ASP A 306 -10.32 16.11 -7.88
C ASP A 306 -9.32 15.90 -9.02
N VAL A 307 -8.73 14.71 -9.13
CA VAL A 307 -7.73 14.38 -10.15
C VAL A 307 -8.39 13.81 -11.41
N GLN A 308 -8.08 14.40 -12.58
CA GLN A 308 -8.72 14.07 -13.85
C GLN A 308 -8.63 12.58 -14.22
N SER A 309 -7.45 11.98 -14.08
CA SER A 309 -7.22 10.56 -14.42
C SER A 309 -8.10 9.60 -13.60
N TYR A 310 -8.47 9.97 -12.37
CA TYR A 310 -9.38 9.20 -11.52
C TYR A 310 -10.84 9.28 -11.99
N ARG A 311 -11.26 10.45 -12.50
CA ARG A 311 -12.60 10.62 -13.10
C ARG A 311 -12.75 9.81 -14.39
N GLU A 312 -11.69 9.75 -15.19
CA GLU A 312 -11.69 9.01 -16.46
C GLU A 312 -11.80 7.50 -16.25
N ILE A 313 -11.01 6.92 -15.34
CA ILE A 313 -11.13 5.48 -15.04
C ILE A 313 -12.51 5.13 -14.47
N ARG A 314 -13.12 6.01 -13.65
CA ARG A 314 -14.48 5.79 -13.14
C ARG A 314 -15.49 5.71 -14.27
N ALA A 315 -15.47 6.68 -15.19
CA ALA A 315 -16.36 6.68 -16.35
C ALA A 315 -16.16 5.45 -17.25
N ALA A 316 -14.91 5.01 -17.45
CA ALA A 316 -14.60 3.79 -18.19
C ALA A 316 -15.19 2.54 -17.51
N LEU A 317 -15.07 2.42 -16.19
CA LEU A 317 -15.62 1.30 -15.41
C LEU A 317 -17.15 1.30 -15.37
N ASP A 318 -17.78 2.47 -15.23
CA ASP A 318 -19.24 2.62 -15.31
C ASP A 318 -19.75 2.13 -16.68
N GLY A 319 -19.10 2.56 -17.77
CA GLY A 319 -19.42 2.11 -19.13
C GLY A 319 -19.18 0.62 -19.35
N LEU A 320 -18.06 0.09 -18.86
CA LEU A 320 -17.70 -1.32 -19.04
C LEU A 320 -18.62 -2.25 -18.25
N SER A 321 -18.92 -1.93 -16.99
CA SER A 321 -19.86 -2.71 -16.18
C SER A 321 -21.27 -2.68 -16.76
N GLY A 322 -21.74 -1.53 -17.24
CA GLY A 322 -23.03 -1.39 -17.91
C GLY A 322 -23.11 -2.24 -19.19
N ARG A 323 -22.06 -2.20 -20.02
CA ARG A 323 -21.98 -2.99 -21.25
C ARG A 323 -22.00 -4.50 -20.97
N ILE A 324 -21.15 -4.98 -20.05
CA ILE A 324 -21.08 -6.41 -19.71
C ILE A 324 -22.40 -6.90 -19.10
N ASN A 325 -22.99 -6.12 -18.18
CA ASN A 325 -24.30 -6.46 -17.63
C ASN A 325 -25.38 -6.47 -18.70
N GLY A 326 -25.37 -5.51 -19.64
CA GLY A 326 -26.34 -5.47 -20.74
C GLY A 326 -26.26 -6.68 -21.68
N GLU A 327 -25.06 -7.24 -21.88
CA GLU A 327 -24.85 -8.41 -22.74
C GLU A 327 -25.25 -9.72 -22.06
N TYR A 328 -24.87 -9.91 -20.79
CA TYR A 328 -24.97 -11.22 -20.13
C TYR A 328 -26.06 -11.34 -19.06
N ALA A 329 -26.66 -10.24 -18.59
CA ALA A 329 -27.63 -10.32 -17.50
C ALA A 329 -28.88 -11.12 -17.88
N ASP A 330 -29.52 -11.68 -16.85
CA ASP A 330 -30.84 -12.28 -16.92
C ASP A 330 -31.75 -11.61 -15.86
N VAL A 331 -33.05 -11.85 -15.92
CA VAL A 331 -34.06 -11.27 -15.01
C VAL A 331 -33.69 -11.45 -13.54
N GLU A 332 -33.05 -12.56 -13.20
CA GLU A 332 -32.65 -12.92 -11.84
C GLU A 332 -31.13 -12.87 -11.58
N TRP A 333 -30.34 -12.42 -12.56
CA TRP A 333 -28.88 -12.46 -12.47
C TRP A 333 -28.22 -11.19 -13.02
N VAL A 334 -27.42 -10.54 -12.18
CA VAL A 334 -26.55 -9.43 -12.56
C VAL A 334 -25.11 -9.93 -12.53
N PRO A 335 -24.43 -10.03 -13.69
CA PRO A 335 -23.07 -10.57 -13.80
C PRO A 335 -22.03 -9.80 -12.99
N ILE A 336 -22.07 -8.46 -13.02
CA ILE A 336 -21.18 -7.57 -12.28
C ILE A 336 -22.00 -6.69 -11.33
N ARG A 337 -21.79 -6.87 -10.03
CA ARG A 337 -22.29 -5.98 -8.98
C ARG A 337 -21.18 -4.98 -8.65
N TYR A 338 -21.25 -3.79 -9.25
CA TYR A 338 -20.28 -2.73 -9.06
C TYR A 338 -20.75 -1.71 -8.01
N VAL A 339 -19.97 -1.54 -6.94
CA VAL A 339 -20.35 -0.74 -5.76
C VAL A 339 -19.30 0.33 -5.45
N ASN A 340 -19.66 1.60 -5.68
CA ASN A 340 -18.79 2.76 -5.46
C ASN A 340 -18.91 3.31 -4.03
N LYS A 341 -18.79 2.44 -3.03
CA LYS A 341 -18.90 2.80 -1.60
C LYS A 341 -17.84 2.07 -0.78
N GLY A 342 -17.33 2.75 0.24
CA GLY A 342 -16.49 2.13 1.26
C GLY A 342 -17.30 1.29 2.21
N TYR A 343 -16.70 0.21 2.70
CA TYR A 343 -17.24 -0.66 3.73
C TYR A 343 -16.25 -0.78 4.87
N PRO A 344 -16.74 -0.84 6.12
CA PRO A 344 -15.89 -1.22 7.25
C PRO A 344 -15.18 -2.56 7.00
N ARG A 345 -13.93 -2.64 7.41
CA ARG A 345 -13.00 -3.76 7.34
C ARG A 345 -13.51 -5.02 8.04
N ASP A 346 -14.21 -4.90 9.16
CA ASP A 346 -14.89 -6.02 9.81
C ASP A 346 -16.05 -6.55 8.94
N GLU A 347 -16.83 -5.67 8.32
CA GLU A 347 -17.84 -6.06 7.33
C GLU A 347 -17.20 -6.73 6.10
N LEU A 348 -16.10 -6.18 5.59
CA LEU A 348 -15.33 -6.75 4.48
C LEU A 348 -14.80 -8.16 4.80
N ALA A 349 -14.36 -8.43 6.04
CA ALA A 349 -13.95 -9.77 6.44
C ALA A 349 -15.06 -10.82 6.22
N GLY A 350 -16.30 -10.46 6.54
CA GLY A 350 -17.47 -11.30 6.25
C GLY A 350 -17.76 -11.47 4.75
N ILE A 351 -17.60 -10.39 3.97
CA ILE A 351 -17.78 -10.42 2.52
C ILE A 351 -16.71 -11.29 1.84
N TYR A 352 -15.44 -11.18 2.25
CA TYR A 352 -14.34 -12.02 1.77
C TYR A 352 -14.57 -13.49 2.07
N ARG A 353 -15.04 -13.81 3.28
CA ARG A 353 -15.37 -15.19 3.68
C ARG A 353 -16.51 -15.79 2.86
N ALA A 354 -17.43 -14.96 2.35
CA ALA A 354 -18.51 -15.43 1.50
C ALA A 354 -18.09 -15.69 0.05
N ALA A 355 -16.91 -15.20 -0.36
CA ALA A 355 -16.44 -15.26 -1.75
C ALA A 355 -15.61 -16.52 -2.01
N ARG A 356 -15.97 -17.23 -3.09
CA ARG A 356 -15.23 -18.40 -3.57
C ARG A 356 -13.88 -18.02 -4.16
N ILE A 357 -13.78 -16.82 -4.73
CA ILE A 357 -12.57 -16.34 -5.39
C ILE A 357 -12.30 -14.90 -4.96
N GLY A 358 -11.09 -14.66 -4.45
CA GLY A 358 -10.53 -13.31 -4.32
C GLY A 358 -9.77 -12.97 -5.59
N LEU A 359 -10.26 -11.99 -6.36
CA LEU A 359 -9.69 -11.60 -7.64
C LEU A 359 -8.91 -10.28 -7.48
N VAL A 360 -7.62 -10.41 -7.16
CA VAL A 360 -6.74 -9.29 -6.84
C VAL A 360 -5.74 -9.10 -7.98
N THR A 361 -6.12 -8.30 -8.97
CA THR A 361 -5.39 -8.22 -10.25
C THR A 361 -4.82 -6.82 -10.57
N PRO A 362 -4.09 -6.15 -9.65
CA PRO A 362 -3.50 -4.85 -9.95
C PRO A 362 -2.47 -4.94 -11.09
N LEU A 363 -2.39 -3.90 -11.92
CA LEU A 363 -1.36 -3.76 -12.94
C LEU A 363 0.02 -3.57 -12.31
N ARG A 364 0.08 -2.79 -11.22
CA ARG A 364 1.24 -2.62 -10.35
C ARG A 364 0.76 -2.31 -8.93
N ASP A 365 1.36 -2.92 -7.93
CA ASP A 365 1.04 -2.65 -6.52
C ASP A 365 2.27 -2.91 -5.64
N GLY A 366 2.55 -1.99 -4.72
CA GLY A 366 3.73 -2.11 -3.85
C GLY A 366 3.69 -3.39 -3.00
N MET A 367 2.49 -3.78 -2.54
CA MET A 367 2.24 -5.01 -1.78
C MET A 367 0.87 -5.61 -2.09
N ASN A 368 -0.21 -4.86 -1.85
CA ASN A 368 -1.62 -5.30 -1.82
C ASN A 368 -2.02 -6.11 -0.57
N LEU A 369 -2.52 -5.40 0.45
CA LEU A 369 -3.01 -6.03 1.69
C LEU A 369 -4.34 -6.77 1.53
N VAL A 370 -5.16 -6.42 0.53
CA VAL A 370 -6.45 -7.08 0.26
C VAL A 370 -6.24 -8.57 -0.06
N ALA A 371 -5.15 -8.93 -0.74
CA ALA A 371 -4.77 -10.33 -0.97
C ALA A 371 -4.57 -11.09 0.35
N LYS A 372 -3.85 -10.50 1.30
CA LYS A 372 -3.58 -11.09 2.63
C LYS A 372 -4.85 -11.17 3.47
N GLU A 373 -5.67 -10.12 3.45
CA GLU A 373 -6.96 -10.09 4.14
C GLU A 373 -7.93 -11.13 3.59
N TYR A 374 -8.02 -11.29 2.27
CA TYR A 374 -8.86 -12.31 1.67
C TYR A 374 -8.50 -13.71 2.19
N VAL A 375 -7.21 -14.07 2.24
CA VAL A 375 -6.74 -15.35 2.78
C VAL A 375 -7.05 -15.50 4.27
N ALA A 376 -6.79 -14.45 5.06
CA ALA A 376 -7.02 -14.46 6.50
C ALA A 376 -8.53 -14.54 6.87
N ALA A 377 -9.43 -14.08 6.00
CA ALA A 377 -10.87 -14.16 6.21
C ALA A 377 -11.45 -15.57 6.01
N GLN A 378 -10.78 -16.46 5.27
CA GLN A 378 -11.39 -17.73 4.83
C GLN A 378 -11.69 -18.69 5.98
N ASP A 379 -12.69 -19.56 5.76
CA ASP A 379 -12.92 -20.74 6.59
C ASP A 379 -11.84 -21.80 6.27
N PRO A 380 -11.03 -22.25 7.24
CA PRO A 380 -10.03 -23.30 7.04
C PRO A 380 -10.59 -24.60 6.43
N GLU A 381 -11.85 -24.90 6.69
CA GLU A 381 -12.50 -26.13 6.23
C GLU A 381 -13.00 -26.01 4.79
N ASP A 382 -13.38 -24.83 4.31
CA ASP A 382 -13.83 -24.64 2.92
C ASP A 382 -13.31 -23.32 2.32
N PRO A 383 -11.98 -23.09 2.27
CA PRO A 383 -11.44 -21.79 1.89
C PRO A 383 -11.61 -21.53 0.39
N GLY A 384 -11.85 -20.29 0.00
CA GLY A 384 -11.82 -19.88 -1.40
C GLY A 384 -10.41 -19.88 -2.00
N VAL A 385 -10.30 -19.38 -3.23
CA VAL A 385 -9.05 -19.35 -4.00
C VAL A 385 -8.64 -17.90 -4.26
N LEU A 386 -7.39 -17.57 -3.95
CA LEU A 386 -6.82 -16.28 -4.32
C LEU A 386 -6.26 -16.36 -5.76
N ILE A 387 -6.76 -15.49 -6.64
CA ILE A 387 -6.15 -15.16 -7.92
C ILE A 387 -5.43 -13.83 -7.74
N LEU A 388 -4.13 -13.81 -8.00
CA LEU A 388 -3.26 -12.68 -7.66
C LEU A 388 -2.45 -12.24 -8.88
N SER A 389 -2.41 -10.94 -9.15
CA SER A 389 -1.48 -10.39 -10.14
C SER A 389 -0.05 -10.67 -9.73
N ARG A 390 0.75 -11.16 -10.66
CA ARG A 390 2.20 -11.29 -10.48
C ARG A 390 2.94 -9.96 -10.32
N PHE A 391 2.25 -8.83 -10.51
CA PHE A 391 2.78 -7.48 -10.36
C PHE A 391 2.36 -6.79 -9.04
N ALA A 392 1.70 -7.53 -8.14
CA ALA A 392 1.53 -7.11 -6.76
C ALA A 392 2.72 -7.60 -5.93
N GLY A 393 3.27 -6.76 -5.04
CA GLY A 393 4.37 -7.18 -4.17
C GLY A 393 4.07 -8.41 -3.31
N ALA A 394 2.80 -8.63 -2.93
CA ALA A 394 2.38 -9.83 -2.20
C ALA A 394 2.65 -11.13 -2.98
N ALA A 395 2.79 -11.09 -4.31
CA ALA A 395 3.07 -12.27 -5.12
C ALA A 395 4.42 -12.92 -4.78
N GLU A 396 5.40 -12.16 -4.26
CA GLU A 396 6.69 -12.71 -3.80
C GLU A 396 6.51 -13.65 -2.60
N GLN A 397 5.56 -13.34 -1.71
CA GLN A 397 5.25 -14.15 -0.52
C GLN A 397 4.13 -15.18 -0.77
N MET A 398 3.24 -14.93 -1.73
CA MET A 398 1.98 -15.66 -1.92
C MET A 398 2.00 -16.60 -3.14
N GLY A 399 3.09 -17.35 -3.31
CA GLY A 399 3.31 -18.22 -4.49
C GLY A 399 2.30 -19.36 -4.69
N GLU A 400 1.53 -19.72 -3.67
CA GLU A 400 0.45 -20.74 -3.77
C GLU A 400 -0.89 -20.17 -4.29
N ALA A 401 -0.98 -18.86 -4.50
CA ALA A 401 -2.07 -18.23 -5.24
C ALA A 401 -2.05 -18.65 -6.72
N LEU A 402 -3.16 -18.46 -7.43
CA LEU A 402 -3.15 -18.53 -8.89
C LEU A 402 -2.60 -17.20 -9.42
N LEU A 403 -1.29 -17.18 -9.70
CA LEU A 403 -0.61 -16.00 -10.24
C LEU A 403 -1.00 -15.78 -11.70
N VAL A 404 -1.40 -14.55 -12.02
CA VAL A 404 -1.82 -14.15 -13.38
C VAL A 404 -1.08 -12.89 -13.85
N ASN A 405 -0.96 -12.76 -15.17
CA ASN A 405 -0.67 -11.50 -15.83
C ASN A 405 -1.99 -10.77 -16.13
N PRO A 406 -2.33 -9.68 -15.41
CA PRO A 406 -3.59 -8.96 -15.62
C PRO A 406 -3.74 -8.36 -17.02
N HIS A 407 -2.67 -8.16 -17.78
CA HIS A 407 -2.77 -7.69 -19.17
C HIS A 407 -3.34 -8.75 -20.13
N SER A 408 -3.42 -10.02 -19.71
CA SER A 408 -4.03 -11.09 -20.49
C SER A 408 -5.40 -11.44 -19.92
N ALA A 409 -6.46 -11.03 -20.64
CA ALA A 409 -7.83 -11.40 -20.28
C ALA A 409 -8.05 -12.92 -20.30
N GLU A 410 -7.31 -13.65 -21.16
CA GLU A 410 -7.34 -15.12 -21.20
C GLU A 410 -6.73 -15.73 -19.94
N ASP A 411 -5.59 -15.22 -19.48
CA ASP A 411 -4.93 -15.73 -18.26
C ASP A 411 -5.81 -15.52 -17.02
N VAL A 412 -6.45 -14.35 -16.91
CA VAL A 412 -7.44 -14.08 -15.86
C VAL A 412 -8.64 -15.02 -15.98
N ALA A 413 -9.16 -15.23 -17.19
CA ALA A 413 -10.31 -16.10 -17.41
C ALA A 413 -10.02 -17.57 -17.07
N ASP A 414 -8.88 -18.09 -17.51
CA ASP A 414 -8.43 -19.44 -17.23
C ASP A 414 -8.19 -19.66 -15.73
N ALA A 415 -7.64 -18.66 -15.04
CA ALA A 415 -7.50 -18.70 -13.59
C ALA A 415 -8.85 -18.73 -12.85
N ILE A 416 -9.85 -17.97 -13.32
CA ILE A 416 -11.22 -18.01 -12.76
C ILE A 416 -11.82 -19.40 -12.95
N ALA A 417 -11.75 -19.97 -14.16
CA ALA A 417 -12.25 -21.30 -14.46
C ALA A 417 -11.58 -22.37 -13.58
N ARG A 418 -10.24 -22.32 -13.48
CA ARG A 418 -9.46 -23.21 -12.63
C ARG A 418 -9.84 -23.08 -11.15
N ALA A 419 -10.02 -21.86 -10.66
CA ALA A 419 -10.39 -21.60 -9.27
C ALA A 419 -11.78 -22.15 -8.92
N LEU A 420 -12.77 -21.99 -9.81
CA LEU A 420 -14.11 -22.53 -9.63
C LEU A 420 -14.13 -24.07 -9.64
N ALA A 421 -13.29 -24.69 -10.48
CA ALA A 421 -13.17 -26.15 -10.57
C ALA A 421 -12.25 -26.76 -9.48
N MET A 422 -11.61 -25.94 -8.64
CA MET A 422 -10.56 -26.42 -7.73
C MET A 422 -11.13 -27.32 -6.62
N PRO A 423 -10.66 -28.58 -6.50
CA PRO A 423 -11.13 -29.49 -5.47
C PRO A 423 -10.84 -28.93 -4.06
N ARG A 424 -11.75 -29.21 -3.12
CA ARG A 424 -11.63 -28.77 -1.71
C ARG A 424 -10.26 -29.06 -1.10
N ALA A 425 -9.71 -30.26 -1.34
CA ALA A 425 -8.40 -30.65 -0.82
C ALA A 425 -7.25 -29.76 -1.35
N GLU A 426 -7.29 -29.37 -2.62
CA GLU A 426 -6.29 -28.45 -3.18
C GLU A 426 -6.46 -27.04 -2.61
N ARG A 427 -7.71 -26.56 -2.48
CA ARG A 427 -8.00 -25.25 -1.88
C ARG A 427 -7.46 -25.14 -0.45
N ILE A 428 -7.71 -26.15 0.38
CA ILE A 428 -7.20 -26.20 1.77
C ILE A 428 -5.67 -26.19 1.78
N ARG A 429 -5.01 -26.99 0.93
CA ARG A 429 -3.55 -27.05 0.85
C ARG A 429 -2.95 -25.69 0.49
N ARG A 430 -3.47 -25.04 -0.56
CA ARG A 430 -3.01 -23.71 -1.01
C ARG A 430 -3.26 -22.65 0.04
N TRP A 431 -4.48 -22.61 0.58
CA TRP A 431 -4.85 -21.67 1.64
C TRP A 431 -3.94 -21.81 2.86
N ARG A 432 -3.64 -23.04 3.31
CA ARG A 432 -2.77 -23.26 4.48
C ARG A 432 -1.39 -22.65 4.26
N ALA A 433 -0.77 -22.92 3.11
CA ALA A 433 0.55 -22.37 2.79
C ALA A 433 0.54 -20.83 2.70
N LEU A 434 -0.51 -20.24 2.09
CA LEU A 434 -0.68 -18.79 2.06
C LEU A 434 -0.88 -18.21 3.48
N MET A 435 -1.69 -18.87 4.30
CA MET A 435 -1.99 -18.45 5.67
C MET A 435 -0.74 -18.51 6.55
N ASP A 436 0.08 -19.56 6.42
CA ASP A 436 1.34 -19.70 7.16
C ASP A 436 2.27 -18.50 6.89
N GLY A 437 2.37 -18.04 5.63
CA GLY A 437 3.16 -16.85 5.28
C GLY A 437 2.58 -15.55 5.88
N VAL A 438 1.26 -15.39 5.81
CA VAL A 438 0.56 -14.21 6.39
C VAL A 438 0.67 -14.17 7.93
N GLU A 439 0.77 -15.32 8.60
CA GLU A 439 0.99 -15.41 10.05
C GLU A 439 2.47 -15.18 10.44
N GLN A 440 3.42 -15.65 9.63
CA GLN A 440 4.86 -15.51 9.93
C GLN A 440 5.37 -14.08 9.73
N GLU A 441 4.95 -13.43 8.64
CA GLU A 441 5.39 -12.09 8.25
C GLU A 441 4.22 -11.11 8.33
N ASP A 442 3.63 -11.05 9.52
CA ASP A 442 2.55 -10.14 9.88
C ASP A 442 3.04 -8.68 10.03
N VAL A 443 2.12 -7.77 10.33
CA VAL A 443 2.46 -6.35 10.43
C VAL A 443 3.38 -6.03 11.64
N LEU A 444 3.33 -6.84 12.70
CA LEU A 444 4.20 -6.69 13.88
C LEU A 444 5.61 -7.24 13.62
N TRP A 445 5.74 -8.29 12.81
CA TRP A 445 7.01 -8.74 12.27
C TRP A 445 7.68 -7.64 11.46
N TRP A 446 6.94 -7.02 10.52
CA TRP A 446 7.46 -5.92 9.68
C TRP A 446 7.97 -4.76 10.54
N GLN A 447 7.16 -4.35 11.52
CA GLN A 447 7.49 -3.28 12.45
C GLN A 447 8.75 -3.58 13.26
N ARG A 448 8.83 -4.77 13.89
CA ARG A 448 10.00 -5.17 14.70
C ARG A 448 11.25 -5.30 13.83
N ARG A 449 11.12 -5.88 12.64
CA ARG A 449 12.23 -6.08 11.71
C ARG A 449 12.84 -4.74 11.28
N PHE A 450 12.01 -3.79 10.87
CA PHE A 450 12.49 -2.48 10.42
C PHE A 450 13.05 -1.64 11.57
N THR A 451 12.34 -1.56 12.70
CA THR A 451 12.78 -0.78 13.86
C THR A 451 14.07 -1.33 14.49
N ALA A 452 14.27 -2.65 14.48
CA ALA A 452 15.53 -3.26 14.91
C ALA A 452 16.72 -2.88 14.01
N LEU A 453 16.52 -2.79 12.68
CA LEU A 453 17.55 -2.31 11.75
C LEU A 453 17.86 -0.84 11.96
N LEU A 454 16.84 -0.03 12.23
CA LEU A 454 16.98 1.40 12.42
C LEU A 454 17.68 1.75 13.74
N ALA A 455 17.39 0.99 14.80
CA ALA A 455 18.04 1.10 16.10
C ALA A 455 19.45 0.49 16.15
N ALA A 456 19.85 -0.29 15.14
CA ALA A 456 21.19 -0.84 15.07
C ALA A 456 22.23 0.30 14.88
N PRO A 457 23.40 0.21 15.54
CA PRO A 457 24.47 1.18 15.38
C PRO A 457 24.95 1.24 13.93
N ASP A 458 25.50 2.39 13.55
CA ASP A 458 25.99 2.60 12.19
C ASP A 458 27.04 1.56 11.81
N PRO A 459 26.92 0.91 10.64
CA PRO A 459 27.88 -0.11 10.22
C PRO A 459 29.30 0.44 10.02
N GLU A 460 29.45 1.76 9.89
CA GLU A 460 30.74 2.46 9.77
C GLU A 460 31.09 3.33 10.98
N ALA A 461 30.30 3.31 12.06
CA ALA A 461 30.76 3.92 13.30
C ALA A 461 32.03 3.18 13.72
N PRO A 462 33.21 3.84 13.81
CA PRO A 462 34.39 3.17 14.33
C PRO A 462 34.00 2.58 15.69
N ALA A 463 34.16 1.26 15.84
CA ALA A 463 34.02 0.60 17.13
C ALA A 463 34.81 1.42 18.13
N ASP A 464 34.09 2.00 19.09
CA ASP A 464 34.55 3.18 19.78
C ASP A 464 35.95 2.99 20.37
N ARG A 465 36.67 4.10 20.45
CA ARG A 465 37.88 4.27 21.25
C ARG A 465 37.52 4.00 22.71
N ALA A 466 37.41 2.74 23.06
CA ALA A 466 37.20 2.24 24.40
C ALA A 466 38.30 1.22 24.71
N ALA A 467 39.53 1.72 24.87
CA ALA A 467 40.47 1.33 25.92
C ALA A 467 41.84 1.98 25.70
N ALA A 468 42.21 2.83 26.67
CA ALA A 468 43.53 3.39 27.01
C ALA A 468 43.74 4.89 26.68
#